data_AF-A0A4Q5SC42-F1
#
_entry.id   AF-A0A4Q5SC42-F1
#
_cell.length_a   1.000
_cell.length_b   1.000
_cell.length_c   1.000
_cell.angle_alpha   90.00
_cell.angle_beta   90.00
_cell.angle_gamma   90.00
#
_symmetry.space_group_name_H-M   'P 1'
#
loop_
_entity.id
_entity.type
_entity.pdbx_description
1 polymer ?
#
loop_
_entity_poly.entity_id
_entity_poly.type
_entity_poly.pdbx_seq_one_letter_code
_entity_poly.pdbx_strand_id
1 'polypeptide(L)'
;MIGNVFGEVEIFKGLKAKTSYAMNRLNVENKSFRNPVHGDGANANGAAENINSRYNRTDWTTTLNYITTVAKNHNVNVLAGYEEIFTELDTWGALRTNLTDPYFTTYQGGYTTITPSTSNLEGINGFRSYFSNLFYDFKKRYLLSASFRRDGFSGLAQGRQFGNFAGGSIGWNISEEGFFAKSKLAETISDLKIRASYGKVGNVGVSDFASLSLYSAGLYGATPTLGYSQAGNTLLGWETSKKTDIGINVALWQNKVIIEADYYNNNIDGLDYRSHY
;
A
#
# COMPACT_ATOMS: atom_id res chain seq x y z
N MET A 1 0.65 12.29 -15.23
CA MET A 1 2.06 12.73 -15.10
C MET A 1 2.67 12.02 -13.91
N ILE A 2 3.77 11.32 -14.13
CA ILE A 2 4.55 10.69 -13.08
C ILE A 2 5.94 11.31 -13.15
N GLY A 3 6.46 11.75 -12.01
CA GLY A 3 7.80 12.30 -11.89
C GLY A 3 8.46 11.76 -10.63
N ASN A 4 9.76 11.51 -10.70
CA ASN A 4 10.57 11.15 -9.55
C ASN A 4 11.90 11.89 -9.68
N VAL A 5 12.32 12.53 -8.60
CA VAL A 5 13.66 13.12 -8.46
C VAL A 5 14.28 12.54 -7.21
N PHE A 6 15.58 12.22 -7.27
CA PHE A 6 16.31 11.75 -6.11
C PHE A 6 17.74 12.29 -6.11
N GLY A 7 18.29 12.42 -4.91
CA GLY A 7 19.70 12.67 -4.67
C GLY A 7 20.26 11.55 -3.80
N GLU A 8 21.44 11.04 -4.16
CA GLU A 8 22.20 10.11 -3.34
C GLU A 8 23.59 10.69 -3.11
N VAL A 9 24.06 10.62 -1.87
CA VAL A 9 25.42 11.01 -1.49
C VAL A 9 26.02 9.94 -0.59
N GLU A 10 27.26 9.56 -0.85
CA GLU A 10 28.05 8.78 0.08
C GLU A 10 28.72 9.74 1.07
N ILE A 11 28.26 9.74 2.33
CA ILE A 11 28.76 10.65 3.36
C ILE A 11 30.18 10.24 3.77
N PHE A 12 30.39 8.95 3.95
CA PHE A 12 31.70 8.32 4.12
C PHE A 12 31.61 6.88 3.64
N LYS A 13 32.77 6.22 3.51
CA LYS A 13 32.87 4.87 2.94
C LYS A 13 31.83 3.91 3.54
N GLY A 14 30.90 3.46 2.71
CA GLY A 14 29.85 2.52 3.09
C GLY A 14 28.58 3.14 3.66
N LEU A 15 28.56 4.42 4.05
CA LEU A 15 27.36 5.15 4.47
C LEU A 15 26.81 6.01 3.33
N LYS A 16 25.64 5.62 2.82
CA LYS A 16 24.91 6.34 1.77
C LYS A 16 23.67 6.99 2.34
N ALA A 17 23.47 8.26 2.03
CA ALA A 17 22.22 8.96 2.24
C ALA A 17 21.51 9.13 0.91
N LYS A 18 20.24 8.77 0.85
CA LYS A 18 19.39 8.94 -0.33
C LYS A 18 18.10 9.63 0.05
N THR A 19 17.73 10.66 -0.69
CA THR A 19 16.42 11.30 -0.59
C THR A 19 15.75 11.27 -1.96
N SER A 20 14.48 10.95 -2.00
CA SER A 20 13.68 10.91 -3.22
C SER A 20 12.31 11.53 -3.00
N TYR A 21 11.87 12.30 -3.97
CA TYR A 21 10.54 12.87 -4.03
C TYR A 21 9.87 12.41 -5.33
N ALA A 22 8.76 11.69 -5.20
CA ALA A 22 7.95 11.24 -6.31
C ALA A 22 6.59 11.94 -6.29
N MET A 23 6.06 12.18 -7.48
CA MET A 23 4.73 12.74 -7.67
C MET A 23 4.01 11.99 -8.78
N ASN A 24 2.79 11.57 -8.49
CA ASN A 24 1.86 11.02 -9.46
C ASN A 24 0.62 11.92 -9.51
N ARG A 25 0.38 12.55 -10.66
CA ARG A 25 -0.83 13.32 -10.93
C ARG A 25 -1.58 12.66 -12.07
N LEU A 26 -2.76 12.14 -11.80
CA LEU A 26 -3.64 11.56 -12.78
C LEU A 26 -4.88 12.44 -12.88
N ASN A 27 -5.20 12.88 -14.10
CA ASN A 27 -6.47 13.52 -14.40
C ASN A 27 -7.20 12.63 -15.41
N VAL A 28 -8.39 12.18 -15.05
CA VAL A 28 -9.24 11.38 -15.93
C VAL A 28 -10.51 12.18 -16.18
N GLU A 29 -10.78 12.47 -17.45
CA GLU A 29 -12.07 13.01 -17.88
C GLU A 29 -12.86 11.87 -18.53
N ASN A 30 -14.01 11.53 -17.94
CA ASN A 30 -14.91 10.52 -18.45
C ASN A 30 -16.19 11.19 -18.96
N LYS A 31 -16.36 11.17 -20.28
CA LYS A 31 -17.59 11.59 -20.94
C LYS A 31 -18.38 10.37 -21.36
N SER A 32 -19.63 10.29 -20.95
CA SER A 32 -20.54 9.24 -21.37
C SER A 32 -21.84 9.82 -21.91
N PHE A 33 -22.46 9.07 -22.82
CA PHE A 33 -23.77 9.37 -23.37
C PHE A 33 -24.62 8.10 -23.30
N ARG A 34 -25.87 8.25 -22.89
CA ARG A 34 -26.88 7.20 -22.80
C ARG A 34 -28.05 7.59 -23.69
N ASN A 35 -28.43 6.66 -24.58
CA ASN A 35 -29.39 6.91 -25.66
C ASN A 35 -30.83 7.10 -25.13
N PRO A 36 -31.63 8.03 -25.70
CA PRO A 36 -33.03 8.24 -25.28
C PRO A 36 -34.01 7.13 -25.67
N VAL A 37 -33.64 6.25 -26.62
CA VAL A 37 -34.53 5.21 -27.17
C VAL A 37 -34.32 3.85 -26.50
N HIS A 38 -33.11 3.54 -26.02
CA HIS A 38 -32.78 2.22 -25.46
C HIS A 38 -31.71 2.29 -24.38
N GLY A 39 -31.63 1.24 -23.56
CA GLY A 39 -30.67 1.12 -22.45
C GLY A 39 -30.96 2.10 -21.30
N ASP A 40 -29.92 2.39 -20.52
CA ASP A 40 -30.02 3.16 -19.27
C ASP A 40 -30.42 4.64 -19.47
N GLY A 41 -30.44 5.13 -20.70
CA GLY A 41 -30.84 6.51 -21.04
C GLY A 41 -32.33 6.68 -21.35
N ALA A 42 -33.07 5.59 -21.62
CA ALA A 42 -34.45 5.67 -22.08
C ALA A 42 -35.39 6.30 -21.05
N ASN A 43 -35.24 5.92 -19.77
CA ASN A 43 -36.06 6.45 -18.67
C ASN A 43 -35.81 7.93 -18.36
N ALA A 44 -34.68 8.49 -18.82
CA ALA A 44 -34.30 9.88 -18.60
C ALA A 44 -34.46 10.75 -19.87
N ASN A 45 -35.08 10.20 -20.92
CA ASN A 45 -35.14 10.81 -22.26
C ASN A 45 -33.74 11.25 -22.75
N GLY A 46 -32.77 10.34 -22.63
CA GLY A 46 -31.37 10.57 -22.97
C GLY A 46 -30.60 11.24 -21.85
N ALA A 47 -29.34 10.82 -21.66
CA ALA A 47 -28.48 11.37 -20.63
C ALA A 47 -27.05 11.53 -21.12
N ALA A 48 -26.35 12.53 -20.63
CA ALA A 48 -24.90 12.62 -20.77
C ALA A 48 -24.26 13.03 -19.45
N GLU A 49 -23.09 12.49 -19.18
CA GLU A 49 -22.36 12.75 -17.97
C GLU A 49 -20.91 13.07 -18.30
N ASN A 50 -20.38 14.10 -17.65
CA ASN A 50 -18.96 14.43 -17.69
C ASN A 50 -18.44 14.46 -16.26
N ILE A 51 -17.49 13.59 -15.97
CA ILE A 51 -16.83 13.48 -14.67
C ILE A 51 -15.35 13.75 -14.88
N ASN A 52 -14.81 14.68 -14.10
CA ASN A 52 -13.39 14.91 -14.01
C ASN A 52 -12.89 14.42 -12.65
N SER A 53 -12.00 13.44 -12.66
CA SER A 53 -11.33 12.90 -11.47
C SER A 53 -9.86 13.28 -11.47
N ARG A 54 -9.44 14.00 -10.43
CA ARG A 54 -8.05 14.34 -10.13
C ARG A 54 -7.56 13.46 -8.99
N TYR A 55 -6.49 12.74 -9.25
CA TYR A 55 -5.77 11.97 -8.25
C TYR A 55 -4.34 12.49 -8.17
N ASN A 56 -3.98 13.06 -7.04
CA ASN A 56 -2.64 13.57 -6.77
C ASN A 56 -2.04 12.77 -5.62
N ARG A 57 -0.86 12.21 -5.83
CA ARG A 57 -0.09 11.53 -4.79
C ARG A 57 1.34 12.01 -4.81
N THR A 58 1.86 12.33 -3.63
CA THR A 58 3.27 12.64 -3.41
C THR A 58 3.87 11.65 -2.44
N ASP A 59 5.11 11.25 -2.69
CA ASP A 59 5.88 10.32 -1.86
C ASP A 59 7.26 10.95 -1.63
N TRP A 60 7.54 11.24 -0.37
CA TRP A 60 8.85 11.69 0.06
C TRP A 60 9.49 10.62 0.92
N THR A 61 10.61 10.08 0.44
CA THR A 61 11.37 9.06 1.15
C THR A 61 12.81 9.51 1.36
N THR A 62 13.33 9.41 2.58
CA THR A 62 14.74 9.65 2.91
C THR A 62 15.30 8.45 3.65
N THR A 63 16.44 7.93 3.23
CA THR A 63 17.10 6.78 3.83
C THR A 63 18.58 7.02 4.08
N LEU A 64 19.08 6.41 5.14
CA LEU A 64 20.49 6.26 5.48
C LEU A 64 20.80 4.77 5.47
N ASN A 65 21.78 4.36 4.68
CA ASN A 65 22.16 2.97 4.51
C ASN A 65 23.66 2.78 4.73
N TYR A 66 24.03 1.98 5.71
CA TYR A 66 25.42 1.68 6.06
C TYR A 66 25.74 0.22 5.79
N ILE A 67 26.66 -0.02 4.86
CA ILE A 67 27.14 -1.35 4.50
C ILE A 67 28.62 -1.44 4.85
N THR A 68 28.99 -2.43 5.67
CA THR A 68 30.39 -2.66 6.05
C THR A 68 30.69 -4.13 6.26
N THR A 69 31.97 -4.49 6.14
CA THR A 69 32.49 -5.81 6.48
C THR A 69 33.51 -5.67 7.60
N VAL A 70 33.20 -6.27 8.75
CA VAL A 70 34.06 -6.30 9.95
C VAL A 70 34.82 -7.62 10.00
N ALA A 71 36.11 -7.57 10.37
CA ALA A 71 36.96 -8.75 10.55
C ALA A 71 36.88 -9.78 9.39
N LYS A 72 36.77 -9.28 8.15
CA LYS A 72 36.69 -10.03 6.87
C LYS A 72 35.44 -10.90 6.65
N ASN A 73 34.74 -11.28 7.71
CA ASN A 73 33.72 -12.32 7.66
C ASN A 73 32.35 -11.91 8.21
N HIS A 74 32.24 -10.70 8.78
CA HIS A 74 30.99 -10.18 9.31
C HIS A 74 30.50 -9.08 8.37
N ASN A 75 29.48 -9.35 7.57
CA ASN A 75 28.87 -8.29 6.78
C ASN A 75 27.65 -7.77 7.52
N VAL A 76 27.57 -6.44 7.60
CA VAL A 76 26.50 -5.72 8.27
C VAL A 76 25.94 -4.73 7.26
N ASN A 77 24.62 -4.73 7.11
CA ASN A 77 23.88 -3.74 6.35
C ASN A 77 22.77 -3.19 7.25
N VAL A 78 22.86 -1.91 7.59
CA VAL A 78 21.88 -1.21 8.40
C VAL A 78 21.25 -0.10 7.58
N LEU A 79 19.92 -0.11 7.49
CA LEU A 79 19.14 0.94 6.89
C LEU A 79 18.26 1.60 7.94
N ALA A 80 18.16 2.91 7.91
CA ALA A 80 17.14 3.69 8.59
C ALA A 80 16.47 4.63 7.59
N GLY A 81 15.18 4.85 7.72
CA GLY A 81 14.42 5.61 6.75
C GLY A 81 13.19 6.30 7.33
N TYR A 82 12.82 7.36 6.63
CA TYR A 82 11.61 8.14 6.80
C TYR A 82 10.84 8.14 5.47
N GLU A 83 9.53 8.00 5.55
CA GLU A 83 8.64 8.08 4.39
C GLU A 83 7.39 8.87 4.75
N GLU A 84 6.99 9.79 3.88
CA GLU A 84 5.73 10.52 3.97
C GLU A 84 5.01 10.41 2.63
N ILE A 85 3.79 9.89 2.67
CA ILE A 85 2.93 9.76 1.49
C ILE A 85 1.71 10.62 1.74
N PHE A 86 1.32 11.40 0.75
CA PHE A 86 0.13 12.22 0.79
C PHE A 86 -0.68 11.98 -0.47
N THR A 87 -1.99 11.78 -0.31
CA THR A 87 -2.91 11.50 -1.41
C THR A 87 -4.10 12.43 -1.32
N GLU A 88 -4.45 13.04 -2.44
CA GLU A 88 -5.67 13.80 -2.64
C GLU A 88 -6.45 13.21 -3.82
N LEU A 89 -7.75 13.03 -3.62
CA LEU A 89 -8.71 12.65 -4.62
C LEU A 89 -9.78 13.74 -4.69
N ASP A 90 -9.99 14.28 -5.89
CA ASP A 90 -11.03 15.26 -6.15
C ASP A 90 -11.76 14.83 -7.41
N THR A 91 -12.99 14.35 -7.25
CA THR A 91 -13.87 13.95 -8.34
C THR A 91 -15.10 14.82 -8.31
N TRP A 92 -15.37 15.45 -9.45
CA TRP A 92 -16.56 16.25 -9.64
C TRP A 92 -17.08 16.10 -11.06
N GLY A 93 -18.38 16.32 -11.22
CA GLY A 93 -19.01 16.26 -12.52
C GLY A 93 -20.46 16.69 -12.48
N ALA A 94 -21.08 16.63 -13.64
CA ALA A 94 -22.50 16.88 -13.78
C ALA A 94 -23.14 15.89 -14.74
N LEU A 95 -24.35 15.50 -14.38
CA LEU A 95 -25.26 14.70 -15.18
C LEU A 95 -26.27 15.64 -15.85
N ARG A 96 -26.49 15.45 -17.14
CA ARG A 96 -27.48 16.16 -17.94
C ARG A 96 -28.50 15.17 -18.48
N THR A 97 -29.79 15.46 -18.37
CA THR A 97 -30.89 14.59 -18.79
C THR A 97 -31.97 15.40 -19.53
N ASN A 98 -32.94 14.71 -20.14
CA ASN A 98 -33.95 15.30 -21.02
C ASN A 98 -33.31 15.98 -22.25
N LEU A 99 -32.76 15.15 -23.14
CA LEU A 99 -32.15 15.57 -24.39
C LEU A 99 -33.20 16.25 -25.29
N THR A 100 -32.88 17.45 -25.76
CA THR A 100 -33.79 18.28 -26.57
C THR A 100 -33.86 17.79 -28.03
N ASP A 101 -32.73 17.35 -28.57
CA ASP A 101 -32.63 16.84 -29.93
C ASP A 101 -31.79 15.55 -29.93
N PRO A 102 -32.40 14.39 -30.27
CA PRO A 102 -31.71 13.10 -30.37
C PRO A 102 -30.53 13.06 -31.34
N TYR A 103 -30.39 14.05 -32.23
CA TYR A 103 -29.22 14.20 -33.10
C TYR A 103 -27.92 14.37 -32.29
N PHE A 104 -27.96 15.02 -31.12
CA PHE A 104 -26.78 15.24 -30.30
C PHE A 104 -26.50 14.07 -29.36
N THR A 105 -25.38 13.39 -29.58
CA THR A 105 -24.91 12.25 -28.76
C THR A 105 -23.72 12.61 -27.86
N THR A 106 -23.56 13.90 -27.54
CA THR A 106 -22.41 14.42 -26.78
C THR A 106 -22.87 15.18 -25.54
N TYR A 107 -21.96 15.30 -24.57
CA TYR A 107 -22.21 16.05 -23.34
C TYR A 107 -22.61 17.51 -23.59
N GLN A 108 -22.09 18.13 -24.66
CA GLN A 108 -22.34 19.53 -25.04
C GLN A 108 -23.72 19.76 -25.69
N GLY A 109 -24.51 18.70 -25.93
CA GLY A 109 -25.85 18.82 -26.51
C GLY A 109 -26.84 19.67 -25.68
N GLY A 110 -28.05 19.84 -26.23
CA GLY A 110 -29.15 20.51 -25.54
C GLY A 110 -29.85 19.58 -24.55
N TYR A 111 -29.84 19.93 -23.26
CA TYR A 111 -30.51 19.19 -22.18
C TYR A 111 -31.24 20.17 -21.28
N THR A 112 -32.43 19.83 -20.82
CA THR A 112 -33.25 20.72 -19.98
C THR A 112 -33.00 20.56 -18.48
N THR A 113 -32.36 19.46 -18.06
CA THR A 113 -32.05 19.19 -16.66
C THR A 113 -30.55 19.00 -16.46
N ILE A 114 -29.99 19.62 -15.42
CA ILE A 114 -28.60 19.49 -15.00
C ILE A 114 -28.57 19.23 -13.51
N THR A 115 -27.92 18.14 -13.10
CA THR A 115 -27.72 17.77 -11.69
C THR A 115 -26.25 17.45 -11.42
N PRO A 116 -25.79 17.48 -10.17
CA PRO A 116 -24.47 16.96 -9.81
C PRO A 116 -24.31 15.49 -10.27
N SER A 117 -23.08 15.08 -10.60
CA SER A 117 -22.78 13.67 -10.87
C SER A 117 -22.96 12.83 -9.59
N THR A 118 -23.32 11.57 -9.77
CA THR A 118 -23.42 10.58 -8.67
C THR A 118 -22.06 10.17 -8.11
N SER A 119 -20.96 10.54 -8.77
CA SER A 119 -19.60 10.15 -8.42
C SER A 119 -18.79 11.28 -7.76
N ASN A 120 -19.44 12.36 -7.33
CA ASN A 120 -18.77 13.46 -6.63
C ASN A 120 -18.15 12.96 -5.33
N LEU A 121 -16.84 13.16 -5.18
CA LEU A 121 -16.06 12.64 -4.06
C LEU A 121 -14.83 13.49 -3.83
N GLU A 122 -14.59 13.85 -2.57
CA GLU A 122 -13.34 14.44 -2.10
C GLU A 122 -12.71 13.49 -1.07
N GLY A 123 -11.42 13.23 -1.21
CA GLY A 123 -10.64 12.36 -0.34
C GLY A 123 -9.27 12.94 -0.10
N ILE A 124 -8.77 12.83 1.13
CA ILE A 124 -7.45 13.29 1.53
C ILE A 124 -6.92 12.35 2.60
N ASN A 125 -5.72 11.82 2.38
CA ASN A 125 -5.04 11.00 3.38
C ASN A 125 -3.53 11.19 3.36
N GLY A 126 -2.92 10.80 4.46
CA GLY A 126 -1.48 10.80 4.61
C GLY A 126 -0.99 9.58 5.39
N PHE A 127 0.15 9.06 4.95
CA PHE A 127 0.97 8.13 5.72
C PHE A 127 2.25 8.82 6.17
N ARG A 128 2.67 8.53 7.40
CA ARG A 128 3.98 8.93 7.91
C ARG A 128 4.64 7.74 8.57
N SER A 129 5.82 7.40 8.08
CA SER A 129 6.47 6.15 8.41
C SER A 129 7.93 6.35 8.79
N TYR A 130 8.36 5.62 9.81
CA TYR A 130 9.74 5.51 10.22
C TYR A 130 10.12 4.04 10.20
N PHE A 131 11.20 3.67 9.54
CA PHE A 131 11.59 2.28 9.40
C PHE A 131 13.08 2.07 9.53
N SER A 132 13.46 0.87 9.94
CA SER A 132 14.85 0.44 9.97
C SER A 132 14.93 -1.05 9.68
N ASN A 133 15.97 -1.42 8.95
CA ASN A 133 16.30 -2.80 8.63
C ASN A 133 17.75 -3.08 8.97
N LEU A 134 18.00 -4.23 9.58
CA LEU A 134 19.31 -4.77 9.86
C LEU A 134 19.43 -6.11 9.14
N PHE A 135 20.46 -6.24 8.32
CA PHE A 135 20.91 -7.52 7.80
C PHE A 135 22.32 -7.78 8.29
N TYR A 136 22.55 -9.01 8.73
CA TYR A 136 23.83 -9.47 9.17
C TYR A 136 24.08 -10.87 8.61
N ASP A 137 25.28 -11.09 8.08
CA ASP A 137 25.76 -12.43 7.81
C ASP A 137 27.16 -12.67 8.37
N PHE A 138 27.36 -13.87 8.91
CA PHE A 138 28.67 -14.37 9.29
C PHE A 138 29.11 -15.46 8.32
N LYS A 139 30.18 -15.20 7.58
CA LYS A 139 30.77 -16.10 6.57
C LYS A 139 29.76 -16.62 5.56
N LYS A 140 28.67 -15.88 5.28
CA LYS A 140 27.52 -16.35 4.49
C LYS A 140 26.90 -17.66 5.01
N ARG A 141 27.14 -18.04 6.28
CA ARG A 141 26.61 -19.26 6.91
C ARG A 141 25.39 -18.96 7.75
N TYR A 142 25.55 -17.99 8.65
CA TYR A 142 24.50 -17.57 9.56
C TYR A 142 23.98 -16.24 9.09
N LEU A 143 22.69 -16.20 8.78
CA LEU A 143 21.98 -15.05 8.27
C LEU A 143 21.04 -14.58 9.37
N LEU A 144 21.08 -13.29 9.69
CA LEU A 144 20.15 -12.65 10.58
C LEU A 144 19.55 -11.45 9.85
N SER A 145 18.23 -11.32 9.92
CA SER A 145 17.53 -10.11 9.52
C SER A 145 16.64 -9.64 10.66
N ALA A 146 16.57 -8.33 10.83
CA ALA A 146 15.59 -7.70 11.71
C ALA A 146 15.04 -6.46 11.01
N SER A 147 13.75 -6.22 11.15
CA SER A 147 13.06 -5.05 10.63
C SER A 147 12.16 -4.45 11.70
N PHE A 148 12.09 -3.14 11.73
CA PHE A 148 11.18 -2.38 12.58
C PHE A 148 10.61 -1.23 11.78
N ARG A 149 9.31 -1.00 11.94
CA ARG A 149 8.60 0.11 11.30
C ARG A 149 7.52 0.65 12.22
N ARG A 150 7.38 1.97 12.23
CA ARG A 150 6.31 2.71 12.88
C ARG A 150 5.57 3.51 11.83
N ASP A 151 4.32 3.13 11.58
CA ASP A 151 3.48 3.71 10.53
C ASP A 151 2.32 4.48 11.13
N GLY A 152 2.13 5.70 10.66
CA GLY A 152 1.02 6.59 10.95
C GLY A 152 0.07 6.65 9.76
N PHE A 153 -1.24 6.56 9.98
CA PHE A 153 -2.26 6.84 8.96
C PHE A 153 -3.25 7.90 9.47
N SER A 154 -3.55 8.90 8.63
CA SER A 154 -4.39 10.04 9.00
C SER A 154 -5.84 9.66 9.30
N GLY A 155 -6.41 8.65 8.62
CA GLY A 155 -7.83 8.28 8.74
C GLY A 155 -8.21 7.49 10.01
N LEU A 156 -7.21 6.99 10.75
CA LEU A 156 -7.43 6.35 12.04
C LEU A 156 -7.78 7.36 13.12
N ALA A 157 -8.36 6.87 14.23
CA ALA A 157 -8.79 7.75 15.31
C ALA A 157 -7.63 8.54 15.93
N GLN A 158 -7.93 9.75 16.40
CA GLN A 158 -6.96 10.61 17.07
C GLN A 158 -6.29 9.86 18.24
N GLY A 159 -4.96 9.91 18.30
CA GLY A 159 -4.17 9.18 19.30
C GLY A 159 -3.92 7.69 19.00
N ARG A 160 -4.57 7.13 17.97
CA ARG A 160 -4.39 5.74 17.49
C ARG A 160 -3.79 5.63 16.09
N GLN A 161 -3.38 6.77 15.53
CA GLN A 161 -2.88 6.86 14.16
C GLN A 161 -1.62 6.03 13.91
N PHE A 162 -0.79 5.80 14.94
CA PHE A 162 0.48 5.10 14.81
C PHE A 162 0.45 3.65 15.30
N GLY A 163 0.92 2.73 14.45
CA GLY A 163 1.18 1.33 14.75
C GLY A 163 2.68 1.01 14.73
N ASN A 164 3.11 0.05 15.56
CA ASN A 164 4.47 -0.48 15.55
C ASN A 164 4.48 -1.92 15.04
N PHE A 165 5.36 -2.18 14.08
CA PHE A 165 5.48 -3.41 13.31
C PHE A 165 6.94 -3.83 13.30
N ALA A 166 7.20 -5.09 13.65
CA ALA A 166 8.56 -5.58 13.76
C ALA A 166 8.61 -7.02 13.26
N GLY A 167 9.73 -7.42 12.69
CA GLY A 167 9.96 -8.79 12.29
C GLY A 167 11.44 -9.13 12.31
N GLY A 168 11.72 -10.41 12.18
CA GLY A 168 13.07 -10.90 12.06
C GLY A 168 13.09 -12.27 11.41
N SER A 169 14.25 -12.63 10.90
CA SER A 169 14.52 -13.95 10.37
C SER A 169 15.91 -14.41 10.73
N ILE A 170 16.03 -15.73 10.82
CA ILE A 170 17.29 -16.43 10.92
C ILE A 170 17.39 -17.40 9.74
N GLY A 171 18.59 -17.54 9.20
CA GLY A 171 18.90 -18.50 8.16
C GLY A 171 20.22 -19.18 8.46
N TRP A 172 20.30 -20.46 8.16
CA TRP A 172 21.52 -21.24 8.27
C TRP A 172 21.77 -21.98 6.98
N ASN A 173 22.84 -21.60 6.29
CA ASN A 173 23.36 -22.29 5.13
C ASN A 173 24.26 -23.42 5.63
N ILE A 174 23.68 -24.62 5.75
CA ILE A 174 24.33 -25.82 6.26
C ILE A 174 25.37 -26.32 5.26
N SER A 175 25.11 -26.16 3.97
CA SER A 175 26.03 -26.48 2.85
C SER A 175 27.42 -25.84 2.99
N GLU A 176 27.48 -24.65 3.57
CA GLU A 176 28.70 -23.87 3.79
C GLU A 176 29.51 -24.35 5.02
N GLU A 177 28.97 -25.27 5.81
CA GLU A 177 29.64 -25.79 6.99
C GLU A 177 30.73 -26.82 6.65
N GLY A 178 31.84 -26.73 7.36
CA GLY A 178 32.98 -27.63 7.14
C GLY A 178 32.66 -29.11 7.41
N PHE A 179 31.67 -29.40 8.26
CA PHE A 179 31.22 -30.77 8.49
C PHE A 179 30.35 -31.29 7.33
N PHE A 180 29.50 -30.44 6.76
CA PHE A 180 28.60 -30.83 5.67
C PHE A 180 29.38 -31.02 4.39
N ALA A 181 30.27 -30.07 4.06
CA ALA A 181 31.15 -30.14 2.90
C ALA A 181 32.07 -31.37 2.89
N LYS A 182 32.37 -31.93 4.07
CA LYS A 182 33.17 -33.17 4.22
C LYS A 182 32.31 -34.44 4.32
N SER A 183 31.00 -34.31 4.35
CA SER A 183 30.09 -35.44 4.45
C SER A 183 29.79 -36.04 3.07
N LYS A 184 29.47 -37.33 3.03
CA LYS A 184 28.99 -37.99 1.79
C LYS A 184 27.69 -37.36 1.25
N LEU A 185 26.94 -36.64 2.10
CA LEU A 185 25.73 -35.95 1.68
C LEU A 185 26.03 -34.81 0.70
N ALA A 186 27.21 -34.18 0.76
CA ALA A 186 27.60 -33.11 -0.16
C ALA A 186 27.78 -33.57 -1.61
N GLU A 187 27.97 -34.88 -1.85
CA GLU A 187 28.03 -35.45 -3.21
C GLU A 187 26.65 -35.43 -3.89
N THR A 188 25.58 -35.52 -3.09
CA THR A 188 24.19 -35.54 -3.57
C THR A 188 23.51 -34.18 -3.41
N ILE A 189 23.72 -33.53 -2.27
CA ILE A 189 23.11 -32.26 -1.87
C ILE A 189 24.12 -31.14 -2.08
N SER A 190 23.88 -30.32 -3.09
CA SER A 190 24.74 -29.19 -3.47
C SER A 190 24.46 -27.93 -2.66
N ASP A 191 23.23 -27.74 -2.21
CA ASP A 191 22.88 -26.66 -1.28
C ASP A 191 21.85 -27.13 -0.27
N LEU A 192 22.02 -26.71 0.98
CA LEU A 192 21.11 -27.00 2.07
C LEU A 192 21.01 -25.78 2.95
N LYS A 193 19.82 -25.20 3.00
CA LYS A 193 19.52 -24.02 3.79
C LYS A 193 18.25 -24.22 4.58
N ILE A 194 18.29 -23.86 5.86
CA ILE A 194 17.09 -23.71 6.68
C ILE A 194 16.86 -22.24 6.99
N ARG A 195 15.59 -21.84 7.07
CA ARG A 195 15.18 -20.48 7.41
C ARG A 195 13.99 -20.51 8.35
N ALA A 196 13.93 -19.53 9.24
CA ALA A 196 12.76 -19.26 10.04
C ALA A 196 12.57 -17.75 10.14
N SER A 197 11.32 -17.29 10.09
CA SER A 197 11.00 -15.88 10.27
C SER A 197 9.73 -15.70 11.08
N TYR A 198 9.66 -14.55 11.75
CA TYR A 198 8.49 -14.10 12.47
C TYR A 198 8.33 -12.60 12.27
N GLY A 199 7.11 -12.12 12.03
CA GLY A 199 6.86 -10.71 11.84
C GLY A 199 5.44 -10.29 12.15
N LYS A 200 5.30 -9.06 12.65
CA LYS A 200 4.05 -8.35 12.86
C LYS A 200 3.90 -7.32 11.74
N VAL A 201 2.80 -7.39 10.99
CA VAL A 201 2.50 -6.50 9.86
C VAL A 201 1.20 -5.75 10.13
N GLY A 202 1.17 -4.47 9.78
CA GLY A 202 -0.02 -3.62 9.87
C GLY A 202 -0.77 -3.55 8.57
N ASN A 203 -2.09 -3.45 8.66
CA ASN A 203 -2.97 -3.16 7.54
C ASN A 203 -3.91 -2.00 7.90
N VAL A 204 -4.21 -1.16 6.90
CA VAL A 204 -5.19 -0.09 6.99
C VAL A 204 -6.09 -0.24 5.77
N GLY A 205 -7.22 -0.92 5.97
CA GLY A 205 -8.25 -1.17 4.96
C GLY A 205 -9.50 -0.28 5.12
N VAL A 206 -9.32 0.92 5.67
CA VAL A 206 -10.38 1.87 6.05
C VAL A 206 -10.36 3.11 5.16
N SER A 207 -11.48 3.83 5.10
CA SER A 207 -11.60 5.08 4.34
C SER A 207 -10.85 6.24 5.00
N ASP A 208 -10.60 7.30 4.23
CA ASP A 208 -9.87 8.51 4.65
C ASP A 208 -10.44 9.17 5.92
N PHE A 209 -11.75 9.03 6.16
CA PHE A 209 -12.47 9.64 7.27
C PHE A 209 -13.19 8.63 8.16
N ALA A 210 -12.76 7.36 8.16
CA ALA A 210 -13.47 6.25 8.81
C ALA A 210 -13.67 6.43 10.33
N SER A 211 -12.83 7.21 11.01
CA SER A 211 -12.95 7.46 12.44
C SER A 211 -13.96 8.56 12.81
N LEU A 212 -14.41 9.36 11.85
CA LEU A 212 -15.23 10.56 12.09
C LEU A 212 -16.74 10.26 12.07
N SER A 213 -17.49 11.03 12.85
CA SER A 213 -18.94 11.13 12.69
C SER A 213 -19.26 12.15 11.61
N LEU A 214 -19.94 11.72 10.54
CA LEU A 214 -20.20 12.56 9.37
C LEU A 214 -21.70 12.80 9.15
N TYR A 215 -21.99 13.91 8.49
CA TYR A 215 -23.30 14.28 7.99
C TYR A 215 -23.20 14.48 6.48
N SER A 216 -24.22 14.07 5.75
CA SER A 216 -24.35 14.30 4.31
C SER A 216 -25.38 15.39 4.05
N ALA A 217 -25.09 16.25 3.08
CA ALA A 217 -26.05 17.23 2.59
C ALA A 217 -27.15 16.56 1.77
N GLY A 218 -28.36 17.07 1.91
CA GLY A 218 -29.53 16.64 1.16
C GLY A 218 -30.46 17.81 0.88
N LEU A 219 -31.57 17.51 0.20
CA LEU A 219 -32.65 18.45 -0.05
C LEU A 219 -33.97 17.85 0.42
N TYR A 220 -34.78 18.64 1.10
CA TYR A 220 -36.20 18.36 1.31
C TYR A 220 -37.01 19.37 0.48
N GLY A 221 -37.39 18.95 -0.73
CA GLY A 221 -37.88 19.88 -1.75
C GLY A 221 -36.78 20.86 -2.15
N ALA A 222 -37.02 22.17 -2.00
CA ALA A 222 -36.04 23.22 -2.24
C ALA A 222 -35.21 23.59 -1.00
N THR A 223 -35.50 23.01 0.17
CA THR A 223 -34.84 23.38 1.43
C THR A 223 -33.60 22.50 1.64
N PRO A 224 -32.42 23.08 1.91
CA PRO A 224 -31.22 22.30 2.24
C PRO A 224 -31.38 21.59 3.59
N THR A 225 -30.93 20.35 3.64
CA THR A 225 -30.94 19.52 4.85
C THR A 225 -29.58 18.88 5.09
N LEU A 226 -29.37 18.47 6.34
CA LEU A 226 -28.23 17.65 6.75
C LEU A 226 -28.77 16.38 7.40
N GLY A 227 -28.32 15.23 6.91
CA GLY A 227 -28.64 13.92 7.49
C GLY A 227 -27.38 13.29 8.06
N TYR A 228 -27.50 12.65 9.23
CA TYR A 228 -26.40 11.86 9.76
C TYR A 228 -26.07 10.70 8.79
N SER A 229 -24.81 10.57 8.40
CA SER A 229 -24.39 9.63 7.35
C SER A 229 -23.32 8.64 7.78
N GLN A 230 -22.57 8.90 8.86
CA GLN A 230 -21.55 7.96 9.33
C GLN A 230 -21.39 7.94 10.86
N ALA A 231 -21.51 6.72 11.40
CA ALA A 231 -20.83 6.16 12.58
C ALA A 231 -19.36 6.59 12.82
N GLY A 232 -19.05 7.51 13.73
CA GLY A 232 -17.66 7.72 14.15
C GLY A 232 -17.15 6.59 15.05
N ASN A 233 -15.88 6.22 14.91
CA ASN A 233 -15.22 5.23 15.77
C ASN A 233 -13.92 5.79 16.36
N THR A 234 -13.98 6.26 17.59
CA THR A 234 -12.83 6.80 18.33
C THR A 234 -11.82 5.73 18.75
N LEU A 235 -12.18 4.45 18.65
CA LEU A 235 -11.32 3.30 18.92
C LEU A 235 -10.61 2.75 17.68
N LEU A 236 -10.89 3.29 16.50
CA LEU A 236 -10.34 2.83 15.23
C LEU A 236 -8.81 2.92 15.21
N GLY A 237 -8.15 1.79 14.97
CA GLY A 237 -6.69 1.66 14.98
C GLY A 237 -6.21 0.68 13.92
N TRP A 238 -4.93 0.33 13.97
CA TRP A 238 -4.32 -0.58 13.00
C TRP A 238 -4.80 -2.03 13.18
N GLU A 239 -5.25 -2.65 12.10
CA GLU A 239 -5.38 -4.11 12.01
C GLU A 239 -3.97 -4.71 11.95
N THR A 240 -3.73 -5.78 12.71
CA THR A 240 -2.41 -6.42 12.81
C THR A 240 -2.48 -7.88 12.42
N SER A 241 -1.50 -8.36 11.66
CA SER A 241 -1.29 -9.80 11.44
C SER A 241 0.10 -10.23 11.89
N LYS A 242 0.17 -11.37 12.57
CA LYS A 242 1.41 -12.04 12.98
C LYS A 242 1.66 -13.21 12.05
N LYS A 243 2.83 -13.23 11.42
CA LYS A 243 3.24 -14.25 10.46
C LYS A 243 4.45 -14.99 10.99
N THR A 244 4.39 -16.31 10.92
CA THR A 244 5.53 -17.21 11.17
C THR A 244 5.75 -18.03 9.91
N ASP A 245 7.01 -18.18 9.52
CA ASP A 245 7.41 -18.98 8.36
C ASP A 245 8.64 -19.81 8.71
N ILE A 246 8.64 -21.09 8.35
CA ILE A 246 9.76 -22.01 8.52
C ILE A 246 9.96 -22.72 7.19
N GLY A 247 11.16 -22.60 6.63
CA GLY A 247 11.48 -23.09 5.31
C GLY A 247 12.75 -23.93 5.29
N ILE A 248 12.78 -24.88 4.36
CA ILE A 248 13.97 -25.63 3.99
C ILE A 248 14.13 -25.62 2.47
N ASN A 249 15.34 -25.31 2.03
CA ASN A 249 15.71 -25.32 0.61
C ASN A 249 16.83 -26.35 0.43
N VAL A 250 16.64 -27.25 -0.53
CA VAL A 250 17.57 -28.33 -0.85
C VAL A 250 17.82 -28.32 -2.35
N ALA A 251 19.08 -28.19 -2.75
CA ALA A 251 19.49 -28.35 -4.14
C ALA A 251 20.29 -29.65 -4.31
N LEU A 252 19.95 -30.46 -5.30
CA LEU A 252 20.55 -31.76 -5.57
C LEU A 252 21.31 -31.77 -6.89
N TRP A 253 22.39 -32.55 -6.95
CA TRP A 253 23.17 -32.86 -8.15
C TRP A 253 23.58 -31.63 -8.97
N GLN A 254 24.27 -30.69 -8.33
CA GLN A 254 24.71 -29.41 -8.90
C GLN A 254 23.52 -28.57 -9.38
N ASN A 255 22.52 -28.43 -8.51
CA ASN A 255 21.30 -27.65 -8.73
C ASN A 255 20.43 -28.14 -9.89
N LYS A 256 20.54 -29.41 -10.29
CA LYS A 256 19.65 -30.02 -11.30
C LYS A 256 18.22 -30.19 -10.79
N VAL A 257 18.06 -30.39 -9.48
CA VAL A 257 16.76 -30.45 -8.82
C VAL A 257 16.82 -29.53 -7.60
N ILE A 258 15.87 -28.62 -7.48
CA ILE A 258 15.72 -27.71 -6.34
C ILE A 258 14.37 -28.02 -5.70
N ILE A 259 14.40 -28.30 -4.41
CA ILE A 259 13.22 -28.59 -3.59
C ILE A 259 13.14 -27.50 -2.53
N GLU A 260 11.99 -26.83 -2.47
CA GLU A 260 11.67 -25.84 -1.45
C GLU A 260 10.41 -26.31 -0.74
N ALA A 261 10.47 -26.36 0.59
CA ALA A 261 9.33 -26.70 1.43
C ALA A 261 9.21 -25.66 2.54
N ASP A 262 8.04 -25.02 2.63
CA ASP A 262 7.74 -23.98 3.60
C ASP A 262 6.48 -24.32 4.40
N TYR A 263 6.55 -24.06 5.70
CA TYR A 263 5.41 -24.06 6.60
C TYR A 263 5.16 -22.62 7.05
N TYR A 264 3.97 -22.10 6.78
CA TYR A 264 3.58 -20.76 7.18
C TYR A 264 2.35 -20.79 8.09
N ASN A 265 2.31 -19.86 9.05
CA ASN A 265 1.16 -19.60 9.90
C ASN A 265 0.89 -18.09 9.95
N ASN A 266 -0.36 -17.70 9.72
CA ASN A 266 -0.80 -16.31 9.75
C ASN A 266 -1.95 -16.16 10.74
N ASN A 267 -1.74 -15.40 11.80
CA ASN A 267 -2.76 -15.09 12.80
C ASN A 267 -3.11 -13.59 12.74
N ILE A 268 -4.39 -13.28 12.56
CA ILE A 268 -4.89 -11.91 12.39
C ILE A 268 -5.55 -11.48 13.71
N ASP A 269 -5.00 -10.45 14.34
CA ASP A 269 -5.53 -9.84 15.56
C ASP A 269 -6.09 -8.45 15.23
N GLY A 270 -7.31 -8.14 15.69
CA GLY A 270 -7.91 -6.81 15.54
C GLY A 270 -8.60 -6.56 14.20
N LEU A 271 -9.29 -7.58 13.66
CA LEU A 271 -10.20 -7.43 12.53
C LEU A 271 -11.17 -6.28 12.79
N ASP A 272 -11.10 -5.24 11.95
CA ASP A 272 -12.10 -4.17 11.94
C ASP A 272 -13.43 -4.77 11.48
N TYR A 273 -14.36 -4.96 12.42
CA TYR A 273 -15.74 -5.28 12.08
C TYR A 273 -16.32 -4.10 11.30
N ARG A 274 -16.28 -4.20 9.96
CA ARG A 274 -17.09 -3.38 9.08
C ARG A 274 -18.55 -3.59 9.47
N SER A 275 -19.08 -2.66 10.25
CA SER A 275 -20.51 -2.47 10.42
C SER A 275 -21.06 -2.02 9.05
N HIS A 276 -21.39 -2.98 8.20
CA HIS A 276 -22.29 -2.74 7.08
C HIS A 276 -23.68 -2.42 7.66
N TYR A 277 -24.01 -1.13 7.71
CA TYR A 277 -25.39 -0.64 7.76
C TYR A 277 -25.58 0.35 6.62
#